data_AF-A0A365L748-F1
#
_entry.id   AF-A0A365L748-F1
#
_cell.length_a   1.000
_cell.length_b   1.000
_cell.length_c   1.000
_cell.angle_alpha   90.00
_cell.angle_beta   90.00
_cell.angle_gamma   90.00
#
_symmetry.space_group_name_H-M   'P 1'
#
loop_
_entity.id
_entity.type
_entity.pdbx_description
1 polymer ?
#
loop_
_entity_poly.entity_id
_entity_poly.type
_entity_poly.pdbx_seq_one_letter_code
_entity_poly.pdbx_strand_id
1 'polypeptide(L)'
;MFIFKRKPILPDNNLDILKTEVGRTVELMLIDKEETILFMKRYDLILIFCWENEYINGSLYQYSTFTVCQNGLSNIRNIPLYEVKRYFRNSDDSIVYIDDDTLKKLSKQNQQVFYALSELLNTFEIDAHSSKVYKCIW
;
A
#
# COMPACT_ATOMS: atom_id res chain seq x y z
N MET A 1 -0.02 15.37 -13.59
CA MET A 1 -1.10 15.56 -12.61
C MET A 1 -2.28 14.70 -13.05
N PHE A 2 -2.26 13.40 -12.71
CA PHE A 2 -3.37 12.50 -13.01
C PHE A 2 -4.43 12.62 -11.92
N ILE A 3 -5.65 12.78 -12.41
CA ILE A 3 -6.82 13.17 -11.68
C ILE A 3 -7.47 11.89 -11.17
N PHE A 4 -7.21 11.51 -9.92
CA PHE A 4 -8.06 10.54 -9.21
C PHE A 4 -9.39 11.23 -8.84
N LYS A 5 -10.27 11.45 -9.82
CA LYS A 5 -11.55 12.18 -9.63
C LYS A 5 -12.75 11.33 -9.23
N ARG A 6 -12.59 10.05 -8.92
CA ARG A 6 -13.69 9.25 -8.41
C ARG A 6 -13.18 8.38 -7.27
N LYS A 7 -13.74 8.60 -6.07
CA LYS A 7 -13.65 7.64 -4.97
C LYS A 7 -13.94 6.25 -5.54
N PRO A 8 -13.10 5.24 -5.27
CA PRO A 8 -13.34 3.88 -5.70
C PRO A 8 -14.72 3.46 -5.19
N ILE A 9 -15.57 3.00 -6.11
CA ILE A 9 -16.90 2.49 -5.79
C ILE A 9 -16.71 1.04 -5.30
N LEU A 10 -16.12 0.88 -4.13
CA LEU A 10 -16.18 -0.36 -3.37
C LEU A 10 -17.41 -0.29 -2.46
N PRO A 11 -18.17 -1.39 -2.30
CA PRO A 11 -19.15 -1.47 -1.22
C PRO A 11 -18.49 -1.18 0.13
N ASP A 12 -19.17 -0.44 1.01
CA ASP A 12 -18.62 0.00 2.30
C ASP A 12 -18.00 -1.15 3.11
N ASN A 13 -18.69 -2.30 3.17
CA ASN A 13 -18.18 -3.50 3.83
C ASN A 13 -16.82 -3.97 3.29
N ASN A 14 -16.60 -3.87 1.97
CA ASN A 14 -15.31 -4.26 1.37
C ASN A 14 -14.22 -3.23 1.66
N LEU A 15 -14.58 -1.95 1.71
CA LEU A 15 -13.64 -0.88 2.05
C LEU A 15 -13.21 -0.98 3.52
N ASP A 16 -14.12 -1.27 4.43
CA ASP A 16 -13.81 -1.45 5.86
C ASP A 16 -12.89 -2.65 6.12
N ILE A 17 -13.09 -3.74 5.37
CA ILE A 17 -12.18 -4.90 5.40
C ILE A 17 -10.78 -4.47 4.93
N LEU A 18 -10.68 -3.78 3.79
CA LEU A 18 -9.39 -3.30 3.27
C LEU A 18 -8.70 -2.35 4.26
N LYS A 19 -9.45 -1.39 4.83
CA LYS A 19 -8.94 -0.50 5.88
C LYS A 19 -8.38 -1.29 7.06
N THR A 20 -9.10 -2.30 7.52
CA THR A 20 -8.65 -3.15 8.64
C THR A 20 -7.36 -3.89 8.29
N GLU A 21 -7.30 -4.51 7.12
CA GLU A 21 -6.13 -5.29 6.67
C GLU A 21 -4.89 -4.40 6.44
N VAL A 22 -5.07 -3.28 5.74
CA VAL A 22 -4.01 -2.30 5.48
C VAL A 22 -3.53 -1.69 6.79
N GLY A 23 -4.45 -1.24 7.65
CA GLY A 23 -4.12 -0.63 8.94
C GLY A 23 -3.29 -1.55 9.82
N ARG A 24 -3.71 -2.81 9.94
CA ARG A 24 -2.95 -3.82 10.69
C ARG A 24 -1.57 -4.08 10.10
N THR A 25 -1.44 -4.05 8.77
CA THR A 25 -0.15 -4.25 8.09
C THR A 25 0.82 -3.09 8.38
N VAL A 26 0.33 -1.86 8.35
CA VAL A 26 1.12 -0.67 8.76
C VAL A 26 1.52 -0.80 10.23
N GLU A 27 0.57 -1.08 11.13
CA GLU A 27 0.83 -1.20 12.57
C GLU A 27 1.91 -2.25 12.89
N LEU A 28 1.85 -3.42 12.26
CA LEU A 28 2.88 -4.46 12.41
C LEU A 28 4.25 -3.99 11.93
N MET A 29 4.33 -3.37 10.76
CA MET A 29 5.57 -2.78 10.24
C MET A 29 6.16 -1.75 11.21
N LEU A 30 5.32 -0.91 11.83
CA LEU A 30 5.77 0.07 12.82
C LEU A 30 6.28 -0.57 14.11
N ILE A 31 5.76 -1.75 14.51
CA ILE A 31 6.19 -2.48 15.70
C ILE A 31 7.53 -3.18 15.44
N ASP A 32 7.61 -3.94 14.36
CA ASP A 32 8.76 -4.82 14.08
C ASP A 32 9.90 -4.07 13.39
N LYS A 33 9.62 -2.91 12.77
CA LYS A 33 10.56 -2.12 11.95
C LYS A 33 11.11 -2.88 10.74
N GLU A 34 10.40 -3.91 10.30
CA GLU A 34 10.74 -4.75 9.16
C GLU A 34 9.73 -4.57 8.00
N GLU A 35 10.12 -5.01 6.81
CA GLU A 35 9.22 -5.11 5.65
C GLU A 35 8.03 -6.01 6.00
N THR A 36 6.82 -5.50 5.88
CA THR A 36 5.59 -6.27 6.10
C THR A 36 4.81 -6.39 4.79
N ILE A 37 4.40 -7.62 4.47
CA ILE A 37 3.78 -7.96 3.19
C ILE A 37 2.35 -8.47 3.42
N LEU A 38 1.40 -7.88 2.72
CA LEU A 38 0.01 -8.31 2.64
C LEU A 38 -0.27 -8.93 1.26
N PHE A 39 -0.51 -10.24 1.24
CA PHE A 39 -0.84 -10.98 0.03
C PHE A 39 -2.35 -11.00 -0.23
N MET A 40 -2.81 -10.34 -1.29
CA MET A 40 -4.21 -10.29 -1.70
C MET A 40 -4.43 -11.10 -2.98
N LYS A 41 -4.19 -12.42 -2.89
CA LYS A 41 -4.23 -13.35 -4.05
C LYS A 41 -5.53 -13.25 -4.87
N ARG A 42 -6.67 -13.05 -4.18
CA ARG A 42 -7.99 -12.89 -4.83
C ARG A 42 -8.03 -11.74 -5.84
N TYR A 43 -7.26 -10.69 -5.60
CA TYR A 43 -7.24 -9.48 -6.42
C TYR A 43 -6.00 -9.39 -7.31
N ASP A 44 -5.16 -10.44 -7.32
CA ASP A 44 -3.85 -10.43 -7.99
C ASP A 44 -2.94 -9.27 -7.54
N LEU A 45 -3.02 -8.90 -6.26
CA LEU A 45 -2.29 -7.77 -5.68
C LEU A 45 -1.46 -8.19 -4.47
N ILE A 46 -0.36 -7.49 -4.26
CA ILE A 46 0.45 -7.54 -3.05
C ILE A 46 0.66 -6.10 -2.59
N LEU A 47 0.52 -5.87 -1.29
CA LEU A 47 0.88 -4.61 -0.66
C LEU A 47 2.09 -4.83 0.25
N ILE A 48 3.09 -3.97 0.12
CA ILE A 48 4.29 -4.01 0.95
C ILE A 48 4.44 -2.67 1.64
N PHE A 49 4.67 -2.72 2.95
CA PHE A 49 5.13 -1.56 3.71
C PHE A 49 6.56 -1.78 4.19
N CYS A 50 7.37 -0.75 4.04
CA CYS A 50 8.73 -0.71 4.56
C CYS A 50 8.94 0.57 5.36
N TRP A 51 9.59 0.45 6.52
CA TRP A 51 10.11 1.60 7.25
C TRP A 51 11.47 1.98 6.67
N GLU A 52 11.60 3.19 6.14
CA GLU A 52 12.87 3.73 5.64
C GLU A 52 13.21 5.03 6.37
N ASN A 53 13.82 4.91 7.57
CA ASN A 53 14.25 5.98 8.48
C ASN A 53 13.31 7.18 8.64
N GLU A 54 13.20 8.02 7.61
CA GLU A 54 12.46 9.29 7.55
C GLU A 54 11.06 9.16 6.92
N TYR A 55 10.75 8.04 6.28
CA TYR A 55 9.44 7.79 5.67
C TYR A 55 8.99 6.34 5.78
N ILE A 56 7.69 6.15 5.56
CA ILE A 56 7.08 4.84 5.30
C ILE A 56 6.91 4.73 3.80
N ASN A 57 7.41 3.64 3.23
CA ASN A 57 7.17 3.30 1.83
C ASN A 57 6.02 2.31 1.74
N GLY A 58 5.01 2.62 0.93
CA GLY A 58 3.89 1.75 0.63
C GLY A 58 3.83 1.44 -0.86
N SER A 59 4.02 0.18 -1.22
CA SER A 59 4.15 -0.26 -2.61
C SER A 59 3.15 -1.35 -2.95
N LEU A 60 2.46 -1.19 -4.08
CA LEU A 60 1.57 -2.21 -4.65
C LEU A 60 2.26 -2.93 -5.80
N TYR A 61 2.12 -4.25 -5.82
CA TYR A 61 2.63 -5.12 -6.87
C TYR A 61 1.55 -6.03 -7.40
N GLN A 62 1.74 -6.55 -8.62
CA GLN A 62 0.91 -7.60 -9.17
C GLN A 62 1.37 -8.96 -8.63
N TYR A 63 0.48 -9.73 -8.00
CA TYR A 63 0.85 -11.01 -7.38
C TYR A 63 1.37 -12.03 -8.41
N SER A 64 0.74 -12.13 -9.58
CA SER A 64 1.07 -13.12 -10.63
C SER A 64 2.44 -12.93 -11.27
N THR A 65 3.02 -11.73 -11.21
CA THR A 65 4.37 -11.43 -11.72
C THR A 65 5.39 -11.23 -10.60
N PHE A 66 4.95 -11.29 -9.34
CA PHE A 66 5.80 -11.03 -8.19
C PHE A 66 6.75 -12.19 -7.92
N THR A 67 8.03 -11.87 -7.79
CA THR A 67 9.06 -12.82 -7.37
C THR A 67 9.48 -12.51 -5.93
N VAL A 68 9.21 -13.44 -5.02
CA VAL A 68 9.63 -13.32 -3.62
C VAL A 68 11.15 -13.50 -3.52
N CYS A 69 11.84 -12.56 -2.87
CA CYS A 69 13.24 -12.72 -2.52
C CYS A 69 13.37 -13.56 -1.25
N GLN A 70 14.20 -14.60 -1.27
CA GLN A 70 14.55 -15.34 -0.04
C GLN A 70 15.53 -14.56 0.85
N ASN A 71 16.32 -13.65 0.25
CA ASN A 71 17.31 -12.82 0.94
C ASN A 71 17.20 -11.36 0.44
N GLY A 72 16.97 -10.40 1.35
CA GLY A 72 16.89 -8.95 1.05
C GLY A 72 15.47 -8.44 0.80
N LEU A 73 15.35 -7.14 0.48
CA LEU A 73 14.05 -6.48 0.25
C LEU A 73 13.40 -6.93 -1.06
N SER A 74 12.13 -7.32 -1.00
CA SER A 74 11.39 -7.82 -2.17
C SER A 74 11.18 -6.72 -3.22
N ASN A 75 11.23 -5.46 -2.79
CA ASN A 75 11.03 -4.28 -3.62
C ASN A 75 12.11 -4.11 -4.71
N ILE A 76 13.30 -4.70 -4.54
CA ILE A 76 14.44 -4.52 -5.48
C ILE A 76 14.25 -5.31 -6.78
N ARG A 77 13.52 -6.44 -6.74
CA ARG A 77 13.35 -7.33 -7.90
C ARG A 77 12.03 -7.15 -8.63
N ASN A 78 11.12 -6.39 -8.06
CA ASN A 78 9.77 -6.24 -8.56
C ASN A 78 9.53 -4.78 -8.88
N ILE A 79 8.95 -4.50 -10.05
CA ILE A 79 8.53 -3.15 -10.40
C ILE A 79 7.16 -2.93 -9.76
N PRO A 80 6.99 -1.92 -8.89
CA PRO A 80 5.70 -1.64 -8.29
C PRO A 80 4.71 -1.15 -9.36
N LEU A 81 3.45 -1.54 -9.24
CA LEU A 81 2.34 -0.92 -9.97
C LEU A 81 2.06 0.49 -9.47
N TYR A 82 2.38 0.73 -8.20
CA TYR A 82 2.12 1.96 -7.46
C TYR A 82 3.06 2.03 -6.26
N GLU A 83 3.61 3.21 -5.99
CA GLU A 83 4.48 3.44 -4.83
C GLU A 83 4.19 4.83 -4.25
N VAL A 84 4.11 4.91 -2.92
CA VAL A 84 3.95 6.16 -2.17
C VAL A 84 4.90 6.18 -1.00
N LYS A 85 5.60 7.31 -0.84
CA LYS A 85 6.45 7.58 0.31
C LYS A 85 5.78 8.62 1.21
N ARG A 86 5.56 8.23 2.47
CA ARG A 86 4.93 9.05 3.52
C ARG A 86 5.98 9.49 4.50
N TYR A 87 6.44 10.73 4.38
CA TYR A 87 7.45 11.30 5.26
C TYR A 87 6.87 11.67 6.63
N PHE A 88 7.61 11.40 7.70
CA PHE A 88 7.19 11.75 9.06
C PHE A 88 7.25 13.27 9.34
N ARG A 89 8.03 14.03 8.56
CA ARG A 89 8.23 15.47 8.72
C ARG A 89 8.02 16.20 7.38
N ASN A 90 7.04 17.09 7.35
CA ASN A 90 6.70 18.10 6.34
C ASN A 90 6.87 17.76 4.84
N SER A 91 5.70 17.65 4.21
CA SER A 91 5.21 18.28 2.97
C SER A 91 5.55 17.73 1.58
N ASP A 92 6.41 16.74 1.41
CA ASP A 92 6.57 16.09 0.10
C ASP A 92 6.14 14.62 0.16
N ASP A 93 4.83 14.38 0.03
CA ASP A 93 4.35 13.07 -0.44
C ASP A 93 4.80 12.92 -1.90
N SER A 94 5.94 12.28 -2.12
CA SER A 94 6.45 12.07 -3.48
C SER A 94 5.55 11.06 -4.21
N ILE A 95 4.95 11.51 -5.32
CA ILE A 95 3.97 10.73 -6.09
C ILE A 95 4.67 9.86 -7.15
N VAL A 96 4.53 8.54 -6.93
CA VAL A 96 3.96 7.51 -7.80
C VAL A 96 4.55 7.28 -9.19
N TYR A 97 5.19 6.11 -9.32
CA TYR A 97 5.20 5.35 -10.57
C TYR A 97 3.88 4.58 -10.72
N ILE A 98 3.13 4.84 -11.80
CA ILE A 98 1.95 4.03 -12.20
C ILE A 98 2.28 3.31 -13.50
N ASP A 99 2.20 1.98 -13.51
CA ASP A 99 2.18 1.20 -14.75
C ASP A 99 0.73 1.07 -15.26
N ASP A 100 0.27 2.11 -15.97
CA ASP A 100 -1.09 2.18 -16.52
C ASP A 100 -1.41 1.04 -17.49
N ASP A 101 -0.43 0.50 -18.21
CA ASP A 101 -0.66 -0.55 -19.20
C ASP A 101 -0.85 -1.91 -18.54
N THR A 102 -0.17 -2.16 -17.41
CA THR A 102 -0.43 -3.33 -16.59
C THR A 102 -1.78 -3.22 -15.87
N LEU A 103 -2.15 -2.04 -15.38
CA LEU A 103 -3.46 -1.83 -14.75
C LEU A 103 -4.64 -2.09 -15.69
N LYS A 104 -4.55 -1.68 -16.96
CA LYS A 104 -5.59 -1.95 -17.98
C LYS A 104 -5.85 -3.43 -18.21
N LYS A 105 -4.86 -4.30 -17.94
CA LYS A 105 -4.97 -5.76 -18.11
C LYS A 105 -5.65 -6.44 -16.92
N LEU A 106 -5.74 -5.78 -15.77
CA LEU A 106 -6.44 -6.30 -14.60
C LEU A 106 -7.95 -6.35 -14.82
N SER A 107 -8.63 -7.27 -14.11
CA SER A 107 -10.09 -7.28 -14.09
C SER A 107 -10.64 -5.98 -13.50
N LYS A 108 -11.88 -5.59 -13.86
CA LYS A 108 -12.51 -4.39 -13.28
C LYS A 108 -12.55 -4.41 -11.75
N GLN A 109 -12.78 -5.59 -11.16
CA GLN A 109 -12.78 -5.76 -9.70
C GLN A 109 -11.38 -5.51 -9.11
N ASN A 110 -10.33 -6.03 -9.75
CA ASN A 110 -8.96 -5.86 -9.27
C ASN A 110 -8.51 -4.40 -9.43
N GLN A 111 -8.91 -3.72 -10.51
CA GLN A 111 -8.69 -2.29 -10.70
C GLN A 111 -9.35 -1.46 -9.59
N GLN A 112 -10.60 -1.77 -9.22
CA GLN A 112 -11.29 -1.08 -8.13
C GLN A 112 -10.56 -1.23 -6.79
N VAL A 113 -10.12 -2.45 -6.47
CA VAL A 113 -9.35 -2.70 -5.25
C VAL A 113 -7.99 -2.00 -5.30
N PHE A 114 -7.28 -2.06 -6.43
CA PHE A 114 -6.03 -1.34 -6.62
C PHE A 114 -6.21 0.16 -6.34
N TYR A 115 -7.21 0.80 -6.94
CA TYR A 115 -7.46 2.23 -6.74
C TYR A 115 -7.86 2.57 -5.31
N ALA A 116 -8.62 1.69 -4.64
CA ALA A 116 -8.91 1.87 -3.22
C ALA A 116 -7.64 1.79 -2.36
N LEU A 117 -6.79 0.80 -2.60
CA LEU A 117 -5.51 0.68 -1.89
C LEU A 117 -4.62 1.90 -2.15
N SER A 118 -4.54 2.39 -3.39
CA SER A 118 -3.82 3.63 -3.71
C SER A 118 -4.34 4.81 -2.90
N GLU A 119 -5.66 4.98 -2.76
CA GLU A 119 -6.23 6.04 -1.93
C GLU A 119 -5.90 5.86 -0.44
N LEU A 120 -6.03 4.63 0.07
CA LEU A 120 -5.68 4.30 1.45
C LEU A 120 -4.21 4.65 1.75
N LEU A 121 -3.29 4.33 0.83
CA LEU A 121 -1.86 4.65 0.96
C LEU A 121 -1.56 6.15 1.05
N ASN A 122 -2.42 7.02 0.52
CA ASN A 122 -2.25 8.46 0.59
C ASN A 122 -2.96 9.10 1.80
N THR A 123 -3.98 8.43 2.34
CA THR A 123 -4.90 9.03 3.30
C THR A 123 -4.65 8.58 4.74
N PHE A 124 -3.98 7.45 4.95
CA PHE A 124 -3.75 6.98 6.29
C PHE A 124 -2.90 7.95 7.12
N GLU A 125 -3.23 8.03 8.40
CA GLU A 125 -2.46 8.69 9.43
C GLU A 125 -2.11 7.68 10.55
N ILE A 126 -1.10 8.02 11.34
CA ILE A 126 -0.62 7.16 12.44
C ILE A 126 -0.79 7.91 13.75
N ASP A 127 -1.64 7.37 14.63
CA ASP A 127 -1.71 7.78 16.02
C ASP A 127 -0.75 6.91 16.85
N ALA A 128 0.24 7.55 17.48
CA ALA A 128 1.27 6.89 18.26
C ALA A 128 1.01 7.08 19.76
N HIS A 129 0.41 6.08 20.39
CA HIS A 129 0.12 6.11 21.84
C HIS A 129 1.34 5.74 22.68
N SER A 130 2.19 4.83 22.20
CA SER A 130 3.46 4.47 22.85
C SER A 130 4.42 3.80 21.85
N SER A 131 5.65 3.49 22.27
CA SER A 131 6.69 2.88 21.41
C SER A 131 6.31 1.55 20.77
N LYS A 132 5.26 0.87 21.26
CA LYS A 132 4.74 -0.40 20.74
C LYS A 132 3.23 -0.39 20.47
N VAL A 133 2.59 0.77 20.56
CA VAL A 133 1.14 0.91 20.33
C VAL A 133 0.94 2.02 19.32
N TYR A 134 0.80 1.60 18.08
CA TYR A 134 0.46 2.45 16.95
C TYR A 134 -0.96 2.09 16.51
N LYS A 135 -1.70 3.10 16.05
CA LYS A 135 -3.01 2.91 15.47
C LYS A 135 -3.08 3.60 14.12
N CYS A 136 -3.43 2.85 13.09
CA CYS A 136 -3.71 3.40 11.78
C CYS A 136 -5.13 3.98 11.74
N ILE A 137 -5.25 5.23 11.30
CA ILE A 137 -6.52 5.96 11.17
C ILE A 137 -6.68 6.52 9.75
N TRP A 138 -7.90 6.89 9.37
CA TRP A 138 -8.33 7.21 8.01
C TRP A 138 -9.11 8.52 7.92
#